data_AF-A0A2G5W4Y0-F1
#
_entry.id   AF-A0A2G5W4Y0-F1
#
_cell.length_a   1.000
_cell.length_b   1.000
_cell.length_c   1.000
_cell.angle_alpha   90.00
_cell.angle_beta   90.00
_cell.angle_gamma   90.00
#
_symmetry.space_group_name_H-M   'P 1'
#
loop_
_entity.id
_entity.type
_entity.pdbx_description
1 polymer ?
#
loop_
_entity_poly.entity_id
_entity_poly.type
_entity_poly.pdbx_seq_one_letter_code
_entity_poly.pdbx_strand_id
1 'polypeptide(L)'
;MNLKDYKEADIEAVLELKRAALGYIEEIEKAIWTDDMPAATGSTLKLYESLQRVRVKKDIKRNERNMQLLIQELQSKGINIMAIKKADQRFRR
;
A
#
# COMPACT_ATOMS: atom_id res chain seq x y z
N MET A 1 2.19 -13.72 9.47
CA MET A 1 2.37 -12.25 9.35
C MET A 1 1.97 -11.69 10.71
N ASN A 2 2.88 -11.13 11.51
CA ASN A 2 2.54 -10.65 12.85
C ASN A 2 2.12 -9.17 12.78
N LEU A 3 0.98 -8.85 13.41
CA LEU A 3 0.43 -7.48 13.48
C LEU A 3 1.39 -6.50 14.17
N LYS A 4 2.28 -6.99 15.04
CA LYS A 4 3.27 -6.20 15.80
C LYS A 4 4.31 -5.51 14.92
N ASP A 5 4.48 -5.96 13.67
CA ASP A 5 5.46 -5.38 12.73
C ASP A 5 4.90 -4.16 11.96
N TYR A 6 3.63 -3.80 12.19
CA TYR A 6 2.95 -2.72 11.48
C TYR A 6 2.76 -1.52 12.42
N LYS A 7 3.12 -0.32 11.93
CA LYS A 7 2.73 0.93 12.59
C LYS A 7 1.20 1.02 12.61
N GLU A 8 0.61 1.42 13.72
CA GLU A 8 -0.85 1.59 13.85
C GLU A 8 -1.44 2.45 12.74
N ALA A 9 -0.77 3.55 12.38
CA ALA A 9 -1.16 4.42 11.27
C ALA A 9 -1.26 3.71 9.91
N ASP A 10 -0.44 2.69 9.64
CA ASP A 10 -0.53 1.91 8.41
C ASP A 10 -1.71 0.93 8.42
N ILE A 11 -2.01 0.36 9.59
CA ILE A 11 -3.17 -0.52 9.77
C ILE A 11 -4.44 0.29 9.59
N GLU A 12 -4.51 1.45 10.22
CA GLU A 12 -5.65 2.36 10.15
C GLU A 12 -5.88 2.84 8.72
N ALA A 13 -4.82 3.27 8.01
CA ALA A 13 -4.93 3.66 6.60
C ALA A 13 -5.41 2.51 5.69
N VAL A 14 -5.02 1.26 5.96
CA VAL A 14 -5.52 0.10 5.20
C VAL A 14 -6.98 -0.20 5.54
N LEU A 15 -7.40 -0.05 6.80
CA LEU A 15 -8.79 -0.21 7.22
C LEU A 15 -9.70 0.85 6.61
N GLU A 16 -9.25 2.11 6.53
CA GLU A 16 -9.98 3.18 5.84
C GLU A 16 -10.14 2.87 4.34
N LEU A 17 -9.06 2.45 3.67
CA LEU A 17 -9.13 2.04 2.26
C LEU A 17 -10.10 0.87 2.05
N LYS A 18 -10.16 -0.08 3.00
CA LYS A 18 -11.12 -1.20 2.96
C LYS A 18 -12.55 -0.71 3.15
N ARG A 19 -12.81 0.22 4.07
CA ARG A 19 -14.14 0.81 4.27
C ARG A 19 -14.61 1.57 3.03
N ALA A 20 -13.72 2.37 2.44
CA ALA A 20 -14.01 3.09 1.20
C ALA A 20 -14.33 2.12 0.04
N ALA A 21 -13.56 1.04 -0.10
CA ALA A 21 -13.80 0.01 -1.11
C ALA A 21 -15.18 -0.64 -0.96
N LEU A 22 -15.62 -0.95 0.27
CA LEU A 22 -16.95 -1.48 0.53
C LEU A 22 -18.05 -0.49 0.13
N GLY A 23 -17.89 0.80 0.45
CA GLY A 23 -18.84 1.83 0.03
C GLY A 23 -18.98 1.93 -1.49
N TYR A 24 -17.86 1.85 -2.24
CA TYR A 24 -17.92 1.85 -3.70
C TYR A 24 -18.61 0.61 -4.27
N ILE A 25 -18.45 -0.56 -3.64
CA ILE A 25 -19.16 -1.79 -4.06
C ILE A 25 -20.67 -1.59 -3.89
N GLU A 26 -21.11 -1.08 -2.74
CA GLU A 26 -22.54 -0.79 -2.50
C GLU A 26 -23.11 0.24 -3.48
N GLU A 27 -22.33 1.27 -3.84
CA GLU A 27 -22.72 2.25 -4.86
C GLU A 27 -22.85 1.63 -6.25
N ILE A 28 -21.91 0.76 -6.63
CA ILE A 28 -21.96 0.04 -7.92
C ILE A 28 -23.20 -0.85 -7.97
N GLU A 29 -23.46 -1.61 -6.91
CA GLU A 29 -24.65 -2.46 -6.81
C GLU A 29 -25.92 -1.62 -6.96
N LYS A 30 -26.08 -0.53 -6.19
CA LYS A 30 -27.24 0.36 -6.31
C LYS A 30 -27.40 0.92 -7.72
N ALA A 31 -26.32 1.38 -8.33
CA ALA A 31 -26.33 1.96 -9.67
C ALA A 31 -26.73 0.94 -10.75
N ILE A 32 -26.28 -0.32 -10.62
CA ILE A 32 -26.72 -1.41 -11.51
C ILE A 32 -28.22 -1.68 -11.33
N TRP A 33 -28.72 -1.70 -10.09
CA TRP A 33 -30.14 -1.94 -9.81
C TRP A 33 -31.06 -0.81 -10.32
N THR A 34 -30.54 0.42 -10.44
CA THR A 34 -31.26 1.57 -10.97
C THR A 34 -30.97 1.87 -12.44
N ASP A 35 -30.28 0.97 -13.15
CA ASP A 35 -29.83 1.13 -14.54
C ASP A 35 -28.99 2.41 -14.81
N ASP A 36 -28.36 2.96 -13.77
CA ASP A 36 -27.46 4.13 -13.87
C ASP A 36 -26.02 3.67 -14.16
N MET A 37 -25.81 3.23 -15.41
CA MET A 37 -24.50 2.73 -15.88
C MET A 37 -23.36 3.76 -15.76
N PRO A 38 -23.57 5.08 -15.97
CA PRO A 38 -22.56 6.10 -15.70
C PRO A 38 -22.12 6.13 -14.23
N ALA A 39 -23.05 6.08 -13.27
CA ALA A 39 -22.72 6.04 -11.85
C ALA A 39 -21.96 4.76 -11.47
N ALA A 40 -22.41 3.60 -11.98
CA ALA A 40 -21.73 2.32 -11.76
C ALA A 40 -20.27 2.35 -12.28
N THR A 41 -20.06 2.95 -13.46
CA THR A 41 -18.71 3.09 -14.05
C THR A 41 -17.82 4.00 -13.20
N GLY A 42 -18.36 5.13 -12.72
CA GLY A 42 -17.64 6.06 -11.85
C GLY A 42 -17.20 5.43 -10.53
N SER A 43 -18.09 4.72 -9.85
CA SER A 43 -17.75 4.05 -8.59
C SER A 43 -16.81 2.85 -8.80
N THR A 44 -16.89 2.17 -9.94
CA THR A 44 -15.93 1.12 -10.33
C THR A 44 -14.50 1.67 -10.50
N LEU A 45 -14.36 2.84 -11.14
CA LEU A 45 -13.06 3.53 -11.27
C LEU A 45 -12.48 3.88 -9.90
N LYS A 46 -13.29 4.44 -8.99
CA LYS A 46 -12.85 4.79 -7.62
C LYS A 46 -12.43 3.55 -6.81
N LEU A 47 -13.14 2.43 -6.99
CA LEU A 47 -12.78 1.15 -6.39
C LEU A 47 -11.42 0.66 -6.91
N TYR A 48 -11.22 0.71 -8.22
CA TYR A 48 -9.96 0.33 -8.86
C TYR A 48 -8.77 1.15 -8.35
N GLU A 49 -8.90 2.48 -8.28
CA GLU A 49 -7.86 3.37 -7.74
C GLU A 49 -7.52 3.05 -6.28
N SER A 50 -8.54 2.76 -5.48
CA SER A 50 -8.37 2.39 -4.06
C SER A 50 -7.58 1.08 -3.92
N LEU A 51 -7.88 0.08 -4.76
CA LEU A 51 -7.14 -1.19 -4.78
C LEU A 51 -5.70 -1.02 -5.28
N GLN A 52 -5.45 -0.14 -6.26
CA GLN A 52 -4.09 0.19 -6.69
C GLN A 52 -3.25 0.79 -5.57
N ARG A 53 -3.83 1.71 -4.77
CA ARG A 53 -3.13 2.30 -3.60
C ARG A 53 -2.75 1.26 -2.57
N VAL A 54 -3.63 0.28 -2.31
CA VAL A 54 -3.33 -0.85 -1.42
C VAL A 54 -2.17 -1.68 -1.96
N ARG A 55 -2.15 -1.97 -3.28
CA ARG A 55 -1.07 -2.73 -3.93
C ARG A 55 0.28 -2.01 -3.81
N VAL A 56 0.33 -0.72 -4.10
CA VAL A 56 1.56 0.09 -3.97
C VAL A 56 2.07 0.08 -2.52
N LYS A 57 1.19 0.26 -1.52
CA LYS A 57 1.58 0.17 -0.10
C LYS A 57 2.15 -1.21 0.27
N LYS A 58 1.60 -2.29 -0.27
CA LYS A 58 2.12 -3.65 -0.07
C LYS A 58 3.50 -3.83 -0.68
N ASP A 59 3.72 -3.32 -1.90
CA ASP A 59 4.99 -3.43 -2.61
C ASP A 59 6.10 -2.60 -1.96
N ILE A 60 5.78 -1.39 -1.48
CA ILE A 60 6.72 -0.56 -0.68
C ILE A 60 7.19 -1.33 0.55
N LYS A 61 6.27 -1.92 1.33
CA LYS A 61 6.64 -2.69 2.53
C LYS A 61 7.46 -3.93 2.21
N ARG A 62 7.14 -4.63 1.12
CA ARG A 62 7.95 -5.77 0.65
C ARG A 62 9.38 -5.31 0.31
N ASN A 63 9.51 -4.18 -0.38
CA ASN A 63 10.82 -3.62 -0.73
C ASN A 63 11.60 -3.14 0.49
N GLU A 64 10.96 -2.52 1.48
CA GLU A 64 11.59 -2.15 2.75
C GLU A 64 12.14 -3.38 3.48
N ARG A 65 11.37 -4.47 3.55
CA ARG A 65 11.81 -5.72 4.17
C ARG A 65 12.97 -6.37 3.41
N ASN A 66 12.91 -6.40 2.07
CA ASN A 66 14.01 -6.90 1.25
C ASN A 66 15.28 -6.07 1.43
N MET A 67 15.14 -4.75 1.54
CA MET A 67 16.25 -3.84 1.80
C MET A 67 16.87 -4.12 3.18
N GLN A 68 16.06 -4.34 4.22
CA GLN A 68 16.56 -4.70 5.54
C GLN A 68 17.33 -6.04 5.55
N LEU A 69 16.83 -7.05 4.84
CA LEU A 69 17.51 -8.34 4.69
C LEU A 69 18.85 -8.19 3.95
N LEU A 70 18.85 -7.43 2.85
CA LEU A 70 20.08 -7.12 2.10
C LEU A 70 21.10 -6.38 2.97
N ILE A 71 20.65 -5.41 3.76
CA ILE A 71 21.48 -4.71 4.73
C ILE A 71 22.09 -5.71 5.72
N GLN A 72 21.29 -6.59 6.34
CA GLN A 72 21.81 -7.59 7.27
C GLN A 72 22.85 -8.52 6.64
N GLU A 73 22.64 -8.95 5.39
CA GLU A 73 23.59 -9.81 4.66
C GLU A 73 24.90 -9.09 4.33
N LEU A 74 24.84 -7.81 3.92
CA LEU A 74 26.05 -7.01 3.68
C LEU A 74 26.85 -6.83 4.98
N GLN A 75 26.16 -6.64 6.10
CA GLN A 75 26.77 -6.51 7.43
C GLN A 75 27.45 -7.80 7.86
N SER A 76 26.82 -8.95 7.65
CA SER A 76 27.41 -10.26 7.99
C SER A 76 28.64 -10.59 7.14
N LYS A 77 28.74 -10.02 5.94
CA LYS A 77 29.92 -10.07 5.06
C LYS A 77 30.98 -9.02 5.39
N GLY A 78 30.80 -8.24 6.47
CA GLY A 78 31.76 -7.22 6.91
C GLY A 78 31.73 -5.91 6.11
N ILE A 79 30.71 -5.70 5.27
CA ILE A 79 30.57 -4.49 4.45
C ILE A 79 29.92 -3.37 5.28
N ASN A 80 30.56 -2.19 5.31
CA ASN A 80 30.04 -1.04 6.06
C ASN A 80 28.91 -0.31 5.30
N ILE A 81 27.70 -0.37 5.85
CA ILE A 81 26.44 0.03 5.21
C ILE A 81 26.09 1.49 5.49
N MET A 82 26.84 2.19 6.36
CA MET A 82 26.54 3.60 6.68
C MET A 82 26.59 4.53 5.47
N ALA A 83 27.30 4.16 4.40
CA ALA A 83 27.31 4.87 3.12
C ALA A 83 26.00 4.74 2.33
N ILE A 84 25.35 3.57 2.37
CA ILE A 84 24.13 3.27 1.60
C ILE A 84 22.93 4.05 2.16
N LYS A 85 22.81 4.15 3.50
CA LYS A 85 21.73 4.92 4.15
C LYS A 85 21.79 6.42 3.84
N LYS A 86 22.99 7.00 3.67
CA LYS A 86 23.17 8.42 3.31
C LYS A 86 22.73 8.74 1.88
N ALA A 87 22.84 7.78 0.95
CA ALA A 87 22.40 7.96 -0.43
C ALA A 87 20.86 7.97 -0.52
N ASP A 88 20.17 7.03 0.14
CA ASP A 88 18.70 6.93 0.12
C ASP A 88 18.01 8.19 0.69
N GLN A 89 18.58 8.81 1.73
CA GLN A 89 18.08 10.10 2.27
C GLN A 89 18.19 11.28 1.31
N ARG A 90 19.11 11.25 0.33
CA ARG A 90 19.24 12.31 -0.67
C ARG A 90 18.22 12.17 -1.80
N PHE A 91 17.75 10.96 -2.09
CA PHE A 91 16.76 10.70 -3.15
C PHE A 91 15.31 10.88 -2.70
N ARG A 92 15.05 10.96 -1.39
CA ARG A 92 13.72 11.23 -0.81
C ARG A 92 13.47 12.71 -0.47
N ARG A 93 14.34 13.63 -0.92
CA ARG A 93 14.16 15.08 -0.81
C ARG A 93 13.63 15.65 -2.12
#